data_AF-A0A3S1G779-F1
#
_entry.id   AF-A0A3S1G779-F1
#
_cell.length_a   1.000
_cell.length_b   1.000
_cell.length_c   1.000
_cell.angle_alpha   90.00
_cell.angle_beta   90.00
_cell.angle_gamma   90.00
#
_symmetry.space_group_name_H-M   'P 1'
#
loop_
_entity.id
_entity.type
_entity.pdbx_description
1 polymer ?
#
loop_
_entity_poly.entity_id
_entity_poly.type
_entity_poly.pdbx_seq_one_letter_code
_entity_poly.pdbx_strand_id
1 'polypeptide(L)'
;MRAVSIVLVSATLGLSNAPQPSFASACRQLLESDVKIASMRLYADIVADAARNGWNYAPELIVSGSKRHFDELKLRLIDVGYEIVPVGRQLQCDIAG
;
A
#
# COMPACT_ATOMS: atom_id res chain seq x y z
N MET A 1 59.72 -5.32 -0.62
CA MET A 1 58.39 -5.97 -0.54
C MET A 1 58.08 -6.20 0.94
N ARG A 2 57.12 -5.46 1.51
CA ARG A 2 56.72 -5.59 2.92
C ARG A 2 55.35 -6.26 2.96
N ALA A 3 55.26 -7.41 3.62
CA ALA A 3 53.99 -8.11 3.84
C ALA A 3 53.18 -7.35 4.89
N VAL A 4 52.00 -6.88 4.50
CA VAL A 4 51.04 -6.24 5.41
C VAL A 4 50.03 -7.31 5.80
N SER A 5 50.10 -7.77 7.04
CA SER A 5 49.13 -8.70 7.62
C SER A 5 47.83 -7.96 7.90
N ILE A 6 46.75 -8.30 7.18
CA ILE A 6 45.41 -7.79 7.45
C ILE A 6 44.78 -8.67 8.52
N VAL A 7 44.67 -8.14 9.74
CA VAL A 7 43.91 -8.78 10.82
C VAL A 7 42.43 -8.52 10.55
N LEU A 8 41.70 -9.54 10.07
CA LEU A 8 40.24 -9.52 10.03
C LEU A 8 39.71 -9.72 11.46
N VAL A 9 39.22 -8.65 12.07
CA VAL A 9 38.41 -8.73 13.29
C VAL A 9 36.97 -8.93 12.87
N SER A 10 36.49 -10.17 12.98
CA SER A 10 35.08 -10.52 12.77
C SER A 10 34.25 -9.94 13.93
N ALA A 11 33.64 -8.77 13.74
CA ALA A 11 32.62 -8.28 14.64
C ALA A 11 31.39 -9.19 14.50
N THR A 12 31.18 -10.09 15.45
CA THR A 12 29.94 -10.84 15.60
C THR A 12 28.83 -9.84 15.94
N LEU A 13 28.07 -9.41 14.92
CA LEU A 13 26.78 -8.77 15.12
C LEU A 13 25.92 -9.74 15.91
N GLY A 14 25.63 -9.40 17.17
CA GLY A 14 24.65 -10.11 17.96
C GLY A 14 23.33 -10.11 17.20
N LEU A 15 22.95 -11.27 16.66
CA LEU A 15 21.59 -11.49 16.21
C LEU A 15 20.70 -11.32 17.43
N SER A 16 20.04 -10.17 17.50
CA SER A 16 18.90 -10.01 18.40
C SER A 16 17.85 -11.03 17.94
N ASN A 17 17.78 -12.17 18.63
CA ASN A 17 16.68 -13.14 18.54
C ASN A 17 15.41 -12.56 19.21
N ALA A 18 15.17 -11.26 19.05
CA ALA A 18 13.85 -10.71 19.30
C ALA A 18 12.90 -11.45 18.36
N PRO A 19 11.82 -12.08 18.87
CA PRO A 19 10.78 -12.61 18.00
C PRO A 19 10.40 -11.48 17.05
N GLN A 20 10.65 -11.66 15.76
CA GLN A 20 10.05 -10.75 14.79
C GLN A 20 8.56 -10.82 15.04
N PRO A 21 7.84 -9.68 15.15
CA PRO A 21 6.40 -9.73 15.23
C PRO A 21 5.93 -10.52 14.01
N SER A 22 5.43 -11.72 14.25
CA SER A 22 4.83 -12.53 13.22
C SER A 22 3.61 -11.76 12.74
N PHE A 23 3.66 -11.22 11.53
CA PHE A 23 2.49 -10.58 10.91
C PHE A 23 1.40 -11.61 10.55
N ALA A 24 1.57 -12.88 10.91
CA ALA A 24 0.53 -13.90 10.79
C ALA A 24 -0.76 -13.56 11.58
N SER A 25 -0.74 -12.52 12.42
CA SER A 25 -1.92 -12.03 13.17
C SER A 25 -2.45 -10.65 12.74
N ALA A 26 -1.82 -9.94 11.80
CA ALA A 26 -2.35 -8.66 11.35
C ALA A 26 -3.28 -8.90 10.16
N CYS A 27 -4.59 -8.95 10.40
CA CYS A 27 -5.56 -9.00 9.32
C CYS A 27 -5.35 -7.82 8.36
N ARG A 28 -4.90 -8.09 7.14
CA ARG A 28 -4.73 -7.08 6.10
C ARG A 28 -5.70 -7.32 4.95
N GLN A 29 -6.95 -7.65 5.27
CA GLN A 29 -8.00 -7.75 4.26
C GLN A 29 -8.77 -6.42 4.18
N LEU A 30 -9.03 -5.98 2.96
CA LEU A 30 -9.86 -4.82 2.67
C LEU A 30 -10.94 -5.22 1.68
N LEU A 31 -12.19 -4.83 1.93
CA LEU A 31 -13.25 -5.00 0.94
C LEU A 31 -12.97 -4.11 -0.27
N GLU A 32 -13.13 -4.67 -1.47
CA GLU A 32 -12.95 -3.95 -2.72
C GLU A 32 -13.88 -2.74 -2.82
N SER A 33 -15.09 -2.83 -2.27
CA SER A 33 -16.02 -1.71 -2.18
C SER A 33 -15.46 -0.55 -1.36
N ASP A 34 -14.80 -0.83 -0.24
CA ASP A 34 -14.25 0.19 0.64
C ASP A 34 -13.04 0.86 0.00
N VAL A 35 -12.19 0.07 -0.67
CA VAL A 35 -11.08 0.58 -1.49
C VAL A 35 -11.60 1.46 -2.61
N LYS A 36 -12.71 1.09 -3.25
CA LYS A 36 -13.35 1.89 -4.30
C LYS A 36 -13.87 3.22 -3.75
N ILE A 37 -14.55 3.22 -2.61
CA ILE A 37 -15.04 4.43 -1.96
C ILE A 37 -13.88 5.34 -1.57
N ALA A 38 -12.83 4.80 -0.96
CA ALA A 38 -11.62 5.55 -0.61
C ALA A 38 -10.94 6.15 -1.85
N SER A 39 -10.77 5.34 -2.90
CA SER A 39 -10.23 5.78 -4.19
C SER A 39 -11.03 6.94 -4.78
N MET A 40 -12.36 6.84 -4.81
CA MET A 40 -13.23 7.88 -5.37
C MET A 40 -13.12 9.19 -4.60
N ARG A 41 -13.02 9.15 -3.27
CA ARG A 41 -12.84 10.35 -2.44
C ARG A 41 -11.49 11.02 -2.72
N LEU A 42 -10.40 10.25 -2.68
CA LEU A 42 -9.06 10.76 -2.98
C LEU A 42 -8.97 11.34 -4.40
N TYR A 43 -9.56 10.66 -5.39
CA TYR A 43 -9.56 11.15 -6.76
C TYR A 43 -10.41 12.41 -6.94
N ALA A 44 -11.55 12.51 -6.24
CA ALA A 44 -12.35 13.74 -6.24
C ALA A 44 -11.57 14.93 -5.68
N ASP A 45 -10.78 14.72 -4.62
CA ASP A 45 -9.92 15.77 -4.04
C ASP A 45 -8.85 16.23 -5.04
N ILE A 46 -8.24 15.31 -5.79
CA ILE A 46 -7.28 15.63 -6.88
C ILE A 46 -7.95 16.47 -7.97
N VAL A 47 -9.14 16.08 -8.43
CA VAL A 47 -9.87 16.82 -9.47
C VAL A 47 -10.29 18.20 -8.96
N ALA A 48 -10.75 18.29 -7.71
CA ALA A 48 -11.11 19.56 -7.10
C ALA A 48 -9.90 20.49 -6.96
N ASP A 49 -8.73 19.96 -6.61
CA ASP A 49 -7.49 20.75 -6.55
C ASP A 49 -7.06 21.24 -7.92
N ALA A 50 -7.12 20.40 -8.94
CA ALA A 50 -6.84 20.79 -10.31
C ALA A 50 -7.79 21.93 -10.76
N ALA A 51 -9.09 21.81 -10.48
CA ALA A 51 -10.07 22.84 -10.79
C ALA A 51 -9.79 24.18 -10.09
N ARG A 52 -9.41 24.16 -8.81
CA ARG A 52 -8.98 25.36 -8.08
C ARG A 52 -7.76 26.02 -8.71
N ASN A 53 -6.89 25.24 -9.34
CA ASN A 53 -5.70 25.70 -10.06
C ASN A 53 -5.97 26.03 -11.55
N GLY A 54 -7.24 26.10 -11.97
CA GLY A 54 -7.62 26.48 -13.33
C GLY A 54 -7.66 25.35 -14.35
N TRP A 55 -7.39 24.11 -13.94
CA TRP A 55 -7.47 22.94 -14.81
C TRP A 55 -8.88 22.33 -14.78
N ASN A 56 -9.58 22.36 -15.91
CA ASN A 56 -10.90 21.75 -16.04
C ASN A 56 -10.86 20.54 -16.97
N TYR A 57 -11.12 19.35 -16.42
CA TYR A 57 -11.11 18.10 -17.18
C TYR A 57 -12.50 17.79 -17.74
N ALA A 58 -12.54 17.30 -18.98
CA ALA A 58 -13.77 16.80 -19.57
C ALA A 58 -14.31 15.59 -18.77
N PRO A 59 -15.64 15.42 -18.67
CA PRO A 59 -16.25 14.35 -17.86
C PRO A 59 -15.71 12.94 -18.16
N GLU A 60 -15.45 12.61 -19.42
CA GLU A 60 -14.88 11.35 -19.87
C GLU A 60 -13.44 11.12 -19.37
N LEU A 61 -12.66 12.19 -19.22
CA LEU A 61 -11.32 12.13 -18.63
C LEU A 61 -11.40 11.93 -17.11
N ILE A 62 -12.38 12.52 -16.45
CA ILE A 62 -12.65 12.29 -15.02
C ILE A 62 -13.04 10.82 -14.79
N VAL A 63 -13.95 10.26 -15.61
CA VAL A 63 -14.38 8.86 -15.49
C VAL A 63 -13.20 7.91 -15.72
N SER A 64 -12.47 8.07 -16.81
CA SER A 64 -11.33 7.19 -17.13
C SER A 64 -10.19 7.31 -16.10
N GLY A 65 -9.90 8.52 -15.62
CA GLY A 65 -8.92 8.74 -14.57
C GLY A 65 -9.33 8.15 -13.22
N SER A 66 -10.63 8.17 -12.87
CA SER A 66 -11.13 7.55 -11.64
C SER A 66 -10.97 6.03 -11.65
N LYS A 67 -11.17 5.39 -12.81
CA LYS A 67 -10.94 3.95 -13.00
C LYS A 67 -9.45 3.63 -12.83
N ARG A 68 -8.58 4.37 -13.52
CA ARG A 68 -7.13 4.19 -13.41
C ARG A 68 -6.64 4.37 -11.97
N HIS A 69 -7.11 5.41 -11.27
CA HIS A 69 -6.74 5.68 -9.88
C HIS A 69 -7.14 4.52 -8.95
N PHE A 70 -8.32 3.94 -9.14
CA PHE A 70 -8.75 2.75 -8.40
C PHE A 70 -7.88 1.52 -8.68
N ASP A 71 -7.58 1.24 -9.95
CA ASP A 71 -6.73 0.11 -10.33
C ASP A 71 -5.32 0.25 -9.74
N GLU A 72 -4.73 1.45 -9.80
CA GLU A 72 -3.43 1.74 -9.22
C GLU A 72 -3.42 1.66 -7.68
N LEU A 73 -4.47 2.16 -7.01
CA LEU A 73 -4.55 2.09 -5.54
C LEU A 73 -4.60 0.63 -5.07
N LYS A 74 -5.37 -0.21 -5.75
CA LYS A 74 -5.39 -1.66 -5.46
C LYS A 74 -4.00 -2.28 -5.56
N LEU A 75 -3.27 -1.97 -6.63
CA LEU A 75 -1.91 -2.48 -6.81
C LEU A 75 -0.97 -2.03 -5.70
N ARG A 76 -1.03 -0.76 -5.28
CA ARG A 76 -0.22 -0.23 -4.16
C ARG A 76 -0.58 -0.90 -2.83
N LEU A 77 -1.86 -1.13 -2.57
CA LEU A 77 -2.31 -1.83 -1.36
C LEU A 77 -1.81 -3.28 -1.33
N ILE A 78 -1.87 -3.98 -2.47
CA ILE A 78 -1.34 -5.34 -2.61
C ILE A 78 0.17 -5.36 -2.38
N ASP A 79 0.91 -4.40 -2.95
CA ASP A 79 2.36 -4.28 -2.79
C ASP A 79 2.79 -4.11 -1.32
N VAL A 80 2.01 -3.36 -0.52
CA VAL A 80 2.25 -3.20 0.92
C VAL A 80 1.64 -4.33 1.78
N GLY A 81 1.10 -5.38 1.15
CA GLY A 81 0.68 -6.62 1.80
C GLY A 81 -0.80 -6.69 2.20
N TYR A 82 -1.68 -5.89 1.59
CA TYR A 82 -3.13 -6.09 1.74
C TYR A 82 -3.67 -7.10 0.73
N GLU A 83 -4.63 -7.91 1.16
CA GLU A 83 -5.50 -8.69 0.30
C GLU A 83 -6.78 -7.89 0.03
N ILE A 84 -7.10 -7.69 -1.25
CA ILE A 84 -8.34 -7.01 -1.66
C ILE A 84 -9.41 -8.07 -1.89
N VAL A 85 -10.44 -8.04 -1.05
CA VAL A 85 -11.52 -9.03 -1.04
C VAL A 85 -12.69 -8.53 -1.90
N PRO A 86 -13.12 -9.29 -2.93
CA PRO A 86 -14.22 -8.88 -3.80
C PRO A 86 -15.55 -8.73 -3.05
N VAL A 87 -16.45 -7.90 -3.60
CA VAL A 87 -17.82 -7.78 -3.08
C VAL A 87 -18.51 -9.15 -3.08
N GLY A 88 -19.23 -9.47 -1.99
CA GLY A 88 -19.90 -10.75 -1.81
C GLY A 88 -19.02 -11.84 -1.18
N ARG A 89 -17.74 -11.55 -0.91
CA ARG A 89 -16.87 -12.37 -0.08
C ARG A 89 -16.79 -11.76 1.32
N GLN A 90 -16.83 -12.61 2.35
CA GLN A 90 -16.67 -12.17 3.73
C GLN A 90 -15.19 -11.97 4.04
N LEU A 91 -14.88 -10.90 4.79
CA LEU A 91 -13.56 -10.76 5.40
C LEU A 91 -13.34 -11.92 6.36
N GLN A 92 -12.22 -12.61 6.22
CA GLN A 92 -11.89 -13.81 6.99
C GLN A 92 -11.36 -13.46 8.38
N CYS A 93 -10.99 -12.20 8.58
CA CYS A 93 -10.71 -11.69 9.90
C CYS A 93 -11.67 -10.55 10.21
N ASP A 94 -12.46 -10.77 11.26
CA ASP A 94 -13.23 -9.72 11.90
C ASP A 94 -12.24 -8.68 12.41
N ILE A 95 -12.48 -7.41 12.06
CA ILE A 95 -12.02 -6.32 12.90
C ILE A 95 -12.88 -6.42 14.16
N ALA A 96 -12.46 -7.22 15.13
CA ALA A 96 -12.95 -7.08 16.48
C ALA A 96 -12.64 -5.62 16.87
N GLY A 97 -13.72 -4.84 17.01
CA GLY A 97 -13.68 -3.39 17.23
C GLY A 97 -13.01 -2.98 18.52
#